data_AF-A0A3A0CNW0-F1
#
_entry.id   AF-A0A3A0CNW0-F1
#
_cell.length_a   1.000
_cell.length_b   1.000
_cell.length_c   1.000
_cell.angle_alpha   90.00
_cell.angle_beta   90.00
_cell.angle_gamma   90.00
#
_symmetry.space_group_name_H-M   'P 1'
#
loop_
_entity.id
_entity.type
_entity.pdbx_description
1 polymer ?
#
loop_
_entity_poly.entity_id
_entity_poly.type
_entity_poly.pdbx_seq_one_letter_code
_entity_poly.pdbx_strand_id
1 'polypeptide(L)'
;MSPNAPLDKLPSHNDSMDLVAQTRALNKKVTFWRRMAWLLIGGVVVFGAVLYSRGETRRRECRESLQHYMELAEKYKLSEQHPELLEQQWDQFETPGGGTSALHYDLIVRNWTQIPKAGESIPLAVCRDRHLTSFSIGRHVLMNTTEGYRIVWMKEDDAEHLARQARQDNPKKYAPPN
;
A
#
# COMPACT_ATOMS: atom_id res chain seq x y z
N MET A 1 -46.06 48.81 65.07
CA MET A 1 -45.42 49.36 63.86
C MET A 1 -44.01 48.80 63.78
N SER A 2 -43.74 48.04 62.70
CA SER A 2 -42.45 47.59 62.13
C SER A 2 -41.40 46.88 63.01
N PRO A 3 -40.51 46.04 62.43
CA PRO A 3 -40.60 45.31 61.16
C PRO A 3 -40.21 43.81 61.28
N ASN A 4 -40.72 43.02 60.35
CA ASN A 4 -40.15 41.72 59.97
C ASN A 4 -38.75 41.94 59.38
N ALA A 5 -37.73 41.30 59.93
CA ALA A 5 -36.47 41.05 59.23
C ALA A 5 -36.51 39.61 58.68
N PRO A 6 -36.27 39.36 57.38
CA PRO A 6 -36.14 38.01 56.87
C PRO A 6 -34.83 37.42 57.38
N LEU A 7 -34.91 36.28 58.07
CA LEU A 7 -33.75 35.45 58.39
C LEU A 7 -33.10 35.02 57.07
N ASP A 8 -31.87 35.46 56.85
CA ASP A 8 -31.01 34.98 55.77
C ASP A 8 -30.94 33.45 55.81
N LYS A 9 -31.37 32.81 54.73
CA LYS A 9 -31.14 31.39 54.48
C LYS A 9 -29.64 31.17 54.39
N LEU A 10 -29.02 30.73 55.48
CA LEU A 10 -27.68 30.16 55.45
C LEU A 10 -27.67 29.01 54.43
N PRO A 11 -26.77 29.02 53.44
CA PRO A 11 -26.66 27.93 52.48
C PRO A 11 -26.38 26.64 53.24
N SER A 12 -27.24 25.65 53.02
CA SER A 12 -27.27 24.42 53.80
C SER A 12 -26.02 23.60 53.51
N HIS A 13 -25.36 23.09 54.56
CA HIS A 13 -24.20 22.19 54.48
C HIS A 13 -24.44 20.96 53.55
N ASN A 14 -25.70 20.60 53.29
CA ASN A 14 -26.03 19.52 52.38
C ASN A 14 -25.71 19.86 50.90
N ASP A 15 -25.77 21.13 50.50
CA ASP A 15 -25.49 21.54 49.12
C ASP A 15 -23.99 21.40 48.80
N SER A 16 -23.11 21.59 49.79
CA SER A 16 -21.67 21.42 49.62
C SER A 16 -21.22 19.96 49.57
N MET A 17 -21.88 19.06 50.32
CA MET A 17 -21.62 17.61 50.23
C MET A 17 -22.08 17.02 48.89
N ASP A 18 -23.22 17.47 48.36
CA ASP A 18 -23.74 17.01 47.07
C ASP A 18 -22.84 17.44 45.91
N LEU A 19 -22.31 18.69 45.95
CA LEU A 19 -21.32 19.18 44.99
C LEU A 19 -20.02 18.34 44.99
N VAL A 20 -19.53 17.91 46.15
CA VAL A 20 -18.32 17.06 46.22
C VAL A 20 -18.57 15.67 45.64
N ALA A 21 -19.75 15.08 45.88
CA ALA A 21 -20.13 13.79 45.31
C ALA A 21 -20.29 13.88 43.79
N GLN A 22 -20.95 14.92 43.28
CA GLN A 22 -21.09 15.20 41.85
C GLN A 22 -19.74 15.42 41.17
N THR A 23 -18.84 16.17 41.80
CA THR A 23 -17.47 16.42 41.29
C THR A 23 -16.66 15.12 41.21
N ARG A 24 -16.75 14.25 42.22
CA ARG A 24 -16.09 12.92 42.19
C ARG A 24 -16.65 12.03 41.09
N ALA A 25 -17.97 12.02 40.88
CA ALA A 25 -18.61 11.25 39.82
C ALA A 25 -18.21 11.77 38.42
N LEU A 26 -18.14 13.09 38.24
CA LEU A 26 -17.69 13.72 37.01
C LEU A 26 -16.23 13.38 36.71
N ASN A 27 -15.34 13.48 37.71
CA ASN A 27 -13.92 13.14 37.56
C ASN A 27 -13.70 11.67 37.18
N LYS A 28 -14.51 10.74 37.71
CA LYS A 28 -14.49 9.32 37.30
C LYS A 28 -14.89 9.15 35.84
N LYS A 29 -15.96 9.82 35.39
CA LYS A 29 -16.40 9.78 33.99
C LYS A 29 -15.33 10.37 33.05
N VAL A 30 -14.78 11.52 33.39
CA VAL A 30 -13.71 12.17 32.61
C VAL A 30 -12.48 11.27 32.52
N THR A 31 -12.05 10.67 33.63
CA THR A 31 -10.90 9.77 33.63
C THR A 31 -11.17 8.51 32.82
N PHE A 32 -12.38 7.96 32.89
CA PHE A 32 -12.80 6.80 32.09
C PHE A 32 -12.74 7.12 30.59
N TRP A 33 -13.38 8.20 30.16
CA TRP A 33 -13.37 8.61 28.74
C TRP A 33 -11.98 8.96 28.25
N ARG A 34 -11.15 9.61 29.09
CA ARG A 34 -9.75 9.87 28.76
C ARG A 34 -8.97 8.56 28.55
N ARG A 35 -9.16 7.55 29.41
CA ARG A 35 -8.52 6.23 29.24
C ARG A 35 -9.03 5.52 27.99
N MET A 36 -10.33 5.57 27.70
CA MET A 36 -10.89 5.01 26.48
C MET A 36 -10.34 5.69 25.23
N ALA A 37 -10.20 7.02 25.24
CA ALA A 37 -9.59 7.76 24.14
C ALA A 37 -8.13 7.31 23.91
N TRP A 38 -7.33 7.17 24.97
CA TRP A 38 -5.96 6.68 24.85
C TRP A 38 -5.88 5.23 24.34
N LEU A 39 -6.78 4.35 24.77
CA LEU A 39 -6.85 2.97 24.26
C LEU A 39 -7.23 2.93 22.79
N LEU A 40 -8.19 3.75 22.35
CA LEU A 40 -8.58 3.84 20.94
C LEU A 40 -7.44 4.37 20.08
N ILE A 41 -6.77 5.44 20.51
CA ILE A 41 -5.60 5.99 19.81
C ILE A 41 -4.51 4.94 19.72
N GLY A 42 -4.19 4.26 20.84
CA GLY A 42 -3.21 3.18 20.85
C GLY A 42 -3.56 2.04 19.88
N GLY A 43 -4.83 1.63 19.85
CA GLY A 43 -5.33 0.62 18.93
C GLY A 43 -5.17 1.01 17.46
N VAL A 44 -5.52 2.25 17.10
CA VAL A 44 -5.35 2.78 15.75
C VAL A 44 -3.88 2.81 15.35
N VAL A 45 -2.98 3.19 16.26
CA VAL A 45 -1.53 3.21 15.99
C VAL A 45 -0.99 1.80 15.72
N VAL A 46 -1.33 0.82 16.56
CA VAL A 46 -0.89 -0.56 16.37
C VAL A 46 -1.43 -1.13 15.07
N PHE A 47 -2.72 -0.93 14.80
CA PHE A 47 -3.35 -1.38 13.57
C PHE A 47 -2.70 -0.75 12.32
N GLY A 48 -2.45 0.55 12.36
CA GLY A 48 -1.73 1.27 11.31
C GLY A 48 -0.32 0.73 11.08
N ALA A 49 0.44 0.45 12.15
CA ALA A 49 1.78 -0.13 12.07
C ALA A 49 1.78 -1.53 11.44
N VAL A 50 0.80 -2.38 11.78
CA VAL A 50 0.66 -3.72 11.18
C VAL A 50 0.34 -3.62 9.70
N LEU A 51 -0.62 -2.78 9.30
CA LEU A 51 -0.96 -2.58 7.89
C LEU A 51 0.23 -2.03 7.10
N TYR A 52 0.96 -1.08 7.67
CA TYR A 52 2.17 -0.52 7.08
C TYR A 52 3.25 -1.59 6.87
N SER A 53 3.55 -2.38 7.89
CA SER A 53 4.54 -3.46 7.80
C SER A 53 4.15 -4.50 6.73
N ARG A 54 2.88 -4.91 6.67
CA ARG A 54 2.41 -5.86 5.65
C ARG A 54 2.48 -5.27 4.24
N GLY A 55 2.18 -3.99 4.08
CA GLY A 55 2.30 -3.29 2.79
C GLY A 55 3.75 -3.24 2.32
N GLU A 56 4.66 -2.87 3.21
CA GLU A 56 6.10 -2.79 2.92
C GLU A 56 6.69 -4.16 2.56
N THR A 57 6.32 -5.22 3.30
CA THR A 57 6.74 -6.59 3.01
C THR A 57 6.30 -7.03 1.63
N ARG A 58 5.02 -6.86 1.27
CA ARG A 58 4.50 -7.21 -0.07
C ARG A 58 5.22 -6.45 -1.17
N ARG A 59 5.48 -5.16 -0.96
CA ARG A 59 6.23 -4.34 -1.92
C ARG A 59 7.64 -4.88 -2.11
N ARG A 60 8.33 -5.24 -1.03
CA ARG A 60 9.68 -5.82 -1.08
C ARG A 60 9.68 -7.16 -1.82
N GLU A 61 8.77 -8.06 -1.46
CA GLU A 61 8.61 -9.37 -2.11
C GLU A 61 8.34 -9.25 -3.61
N CYS A 62 7.51 -8.28 -4.00
CA CYS A 62 7.24 -7.98 -5.41
C CYS A 62 8.53 -7.52 -6.12
N ARG A 63 9.26 -6.54 -5.56
CA ARG A 63 10.53 -6.09 -6.15
C ARG A 63 11.56 -7.24 -6.27
N GLU A 64 11.72 -8.04 -5.22
CA GLU A 64 12.65 -9.17 -5.18
C GLU A 64 12.28 -10.24 -6.21
N SER A 65 10.99 -10.55 -6.36
CA SER A 65 10.51 -11.50 -7.36
C SER A 65 10.74 -10.98 -8.78
N LEU A 66 10.45 -9.69 -9.03
CA LEU A 66 10.70 -9.09 -10.34
C LEU A 66 12.20 -9.05 -10.68
N GLN A 67 13.06 -8.84 -9.68
CA GLN A 67 14.52 -8.89 -9.84
C GLN A 67 14.96 -10.31 -10.25
N HIS A 68 14.40 -11.32 -9.61
CA HIS A 68 14.66 -12.70 -9.98
C HIS A 68 14.20 -13.02 -11.42
N TYR A 69 13.00 -12.59 -11.80
CA TYR A 69 12.49 -12.80 -13.16
C TYR A 69 13.30 -12.03 -14.21
N MET A 70 13.84 -10.87 -13.87
CA MET A 70 14.79 -10.15 -14.72
C MET A 70 16.06 -10.98 -14.99
N GLU A 71 16.65 -11.57 -13.94
CA GLU A 71 17.84 -12.43 -14.08
C GLU A 71 17.54 -13.69 -14.91
N LEU A 72 16.37 -14.30 -14.72
CA LEU A 72 15.93 -15.41 -15.56
C LEU A 72 15.72 -14.95 -17.01
N ALA A 73 15.12 -13.79 -17.22
CA ALA A 73 14.86 -13.26 -18.54
C ALA A 73 16.16 -13.00 -19.33
N GLU A 74 17.20 -12.49 -18.67
CA GLU A 74 18.54 -12.37 -19.24
C GLU A 74 19.15 -13.74 -19.55
N LYS A 75 19.07 -14.69 -18.60
CA LYS A 75 19.62 -16.05 -18.75
C LYS A 75 18.99 -16.80 -19.93
N TYR A 76 17.68 -16.68 -20.11
CA TYR A 76 16.92 -17.30 -21.21
C TYR A 76 16.90 -16.43 -22.48
N LYS A 77 17.50 -15.23 -22.44
CA LYS A 77 17.54 -14.28 -23.54
C LYS A 77 16.17 -14.00 -24.13
N LEU A 78 15.20 -13.67 -23.27
CA LEU A 78 13.82 -13.44 -23.69
C LEU A 78 13.69 -12.34 -24.75
N SER A 79 14.58 -11.36 -24.77
CA SER A 79 14.63 -10.31 -25.80
C SER A 79 14.89 -10.82 -27.22
N GLU A 80 15.44 -12.02 -27.38
CA GLU A 80 15.70 -12.66 -28.68
C GLU A 80 14.54 -13.58 -29.12
N GLN A 81 13.55 -13.82 -28.25
CA GLN A 81 12.46 -14.76 -28.49
C GLN A 81 11.29 -14.13 -29.27
N HIS A 82 10.50 -14.98 -29.94
CA HIS A 82 9.24 -14.55 -30.54
C HIS A 82 8.23 -14.15 -29.44
N PRO A 83 7.41 -13.09 -29.63
CA PRO A 83 6.41 -12.61 -28.67
C PRO A 83 5.61 -13.70 -27.94
N GLU A 84 5.07 -14.67 -28.69
CA GLU A 84 4.27 -15.76 -28.11
C GLU A 84 5.07 -16.69 -27.19
N LEU A 85 6.33 -16.98 -27.54
CA LEU A 85 7.22 -17.82 -26.73
C LEU A 85 7.69 -17.08 -25.49
N LEU A 86 7.91 -15.77 -25.61
CA LEU A 86 8.32 -14.91 -24.50
C LEU A 86 7.32 -14.97 -23.35
N GLU A 87 6.04 -14.80 -23.65
CA GLU A 87 4.98 -14.84 -22.63
C GLU A 87 4.84 -16.23 -22.00
N GLN A 88 4.88 -17.27 -22.84
CA GLN A 88 4.80 -18.65 -22.36
C GLN A 88 5.96 -18.98 -21.42
N GLN A 89 7.18 -18.54 -21.75
CA GLN A 89 8.36 -18.75 -20.91
C GLN A 89 8.30 -17.94 -19.62
N TRP A 90 7.87 -16.68 -19.70
CA TRP A 90 7.69 -15.84 -18.52
C TRP A 90 6.68 -16.44 -17.54
N ASP A 91 5.55 -16.92 -18.03
CA ASP A 91 4.49 -17.51 -17.19
C ASP A 91 4.93 -18.84 -16.55
N GLN A 92 6.00 -19.46 -17.05
CA GLN A 92 6.62 -20.66 -16.48
C GLN A 92 7.70 -20.34 -15.42
N PHE A 93 8.08 -19.08 -15.24
CA PHE A 93 9.08 -18.75 -14.22
C PHE A 93 8.56 -19.04 -12.82
N GLU A 94 9.33 -19.87 -12.11
CA GLU A 94 9.02 -20.24 -10.74
C GLU A 94 9.28 -19.10 -9.78
N THR A 95 8.40 -18.97 -8.81
CA THR A 95 8.50 -17.92 -7.80
C THR A 95 9.52 -18.29 -6.73
N PRO A 96 10.48 -17.41 -6.40
CA PRO A 96 11.45 -17.70 -5.35
C PRO A 96 10.75 -17.76 -3.99
N GLY A 97 10.84 -18.89 -3.30
CA GLY A 97 10.50 -19.02 -1.88
C GLY A 97 9.07 -18.63 -1.48
N GLY A 98 8.08 -18.72 -2.40
CA GLY A 98 6.70 -18.32 -2.13
C GLY A 98 6.41 -16.82 -2.26
N GLY A 99 7.28 -16.07 -2.95
CA GLY A 99 7.09 -14.66 -3.29
C GLY A 99 5.96 -14.37 -4.28
N THR A 100 6.11 -13.31 -5.09
CA THR A 100 5.09 -12.89 -6.05
C THR A 100 5.23 -13.62 -7.38
N SER A 101 4.18 -14.31 -7.84
CA SER A 101 4.16 -15.05 -9.12
C SER A 101 4.46 -14.18 -10.34
N ALA A 102 5.09 -14.76 -11.37
CA ALA A 102 5.35 -14.11 -12.66
C ALA A 102 4.04 -13.58 -13.32
N LEU A 103 2.91 -14.26 -13.08
CA LEU A 103 1.58 -13.85 -13.54
C LEU A 103 1.10 -12.52 -12.95
N HIS A 104 1.71 -12.06 -11.87
CA HIS A 104 1.44 -10.75 -11.28
C HIS A 104 1.98 -9.59 -12.13
N TYR A 105 2.88 -9.85 -13.08
CA TYR A 105 3.46 -8.80 -13.92
C TYR A 105 2.81 -8.84 -15.31
N ASP A 106 2.29 -7.69 -15.72
CA ASP A 106 1.78 -7.49 -17.07
C ASP A 106 2.98 -7.13 -17.97
N LEU A 107 3.22 -7.92 -19.02
CA LEU A 107 4.33 -7.72 -19.94
C LEU A 107 3.95 -6.76 -21.07
N ILE A 108 4.90 -5.90 -21.44
CA ILE A 108 4.79 -5.02 -22.61
C ILE A 108 5.57 -5.68 -23.74
N VAL A 109 5.01 -6.73 -24.33
CA VAL A 109 5.74 -7.65 -25.22
C VAL A 109 6.44 -6.95 -26.38
N ARG A 110 5.78 -5.94 -26.97
CA ARG A 110 6.33 -5.16 -28.09
C ARG A 110 7.64 -4.42 -27.76
N ASN A 111 7.94 -4.23 -26.48
CA ASN A 111 9.11 -3.51 -26.01
C ASN A 111 10.33 -4.40 -25.75
N TRP A 112 10.16 -5.72 -25.68
CA TRP A 112 11.24 -6.66 -25.32
C TRP A 112 12.33 -6.79 -26.37
N THR A 113 12.00 -6.58 -27.64
CA THR A 113 12.96 -6.60 -28.75
C THR A 113 13.55 -5.22 -29.06
N GLN A 114 13.09 -4.17 -28.37
CA GLN A 114 13.55 -2.80 -28.63
C GLN A 114 14.90 -2.54 -27.93
N ILE A 115 15.84 -1.97 -28.68
CA ILE A 115 17.15 -1.56 -28.17
C ILE A 115 17.05 -0.11 -27.68
N PRO A 116 17.30 0.16 -26.38
CA PRO A 116 17.21 1.50 -25.83
C PRO A 116 18.29 2.42 -26.41
N LYS A 117 17.93 3.67 -26.73
CA LYS A 117 18.89 4.71 -27.08
C LYS A 117 19.55 5.29 -25.82
N ALA A 118 20.65 6.03 -26.00
CA ALA A 118 21.33 6.70 -24.90
C ALA A 118 20.37 7.61 -24.10
N GLY A 119 20.26 7.35 -22.80
CA GLY A 119 19.35 8.07 -21.90
C GLY A 119 17.88 7.64 -21.96
N GLU A 120 17.52 6.70 -22.83
CA GLU A 120 16.18 6.15 -22.94
C GLU A 120 15.99 4.98 -21.96
N SER A 121 14.78 4.84 -21.43
CA SER A 121 14.39 3.68 -20.63
C SER A 121 13.08 3.12 -21.16
N ILE A 122 13.12 1.86 -21.62
CA ILE A 122 12.00 1.20 -22.26
C ILE A 122 11.33 0.27 -21.24
N PRO A 123 10.03 0.42 -20.93
CA PRO A 123 9.36 -0.43 -19.97
C PRO A 123 9.08 -1.82 -20.59
N LEU A 124 9.44 -2.88 -19.88
CA LEU A 124 9.29 -4.28 -20.31
C LEU A 124 8.17 -5.01 -19.58
N ALA A 125 8.00 -4.74 -18.30
CA ALA A 125 6.98 -5.37 -17.45
C ALA A 125 6.55 -4.41 -16.33
N VAL A 126 5.32 -4.52 -15.86
CA VAL A 126 4.77 -3.70 -14.77
C VAL A 126 3.92 -4.56 -13.84
N CYS A 127 3.93 -4.24 -12.55
CA CYS A 127 3.06 -4.91 -11.58
C CYS A 127 1.58 -4.72 -11.96
N ARG A 128 0.80 -5.80 -11.97
CA ARG A 128 -0.64 -5.76 -12.24
C ARG A 128 -1.42 -5.04 -11.16
N ASP A 129 -0.97 -5.16 -9.91
CA ASP A 129 -1.59 -4.46 -8.78
C ASP A 129 -0.72 -3.28 -8.34
N ARG A 130 -1.39 -2.26 -7.82
CA ARG A 130 -0.74 -1.12 -7.16
C ARG A 130 -0.29 -1.49 -5.75
N HIS A 131 0.85 -0.96 -5.35
CA HIS A 131 1.39 -1.10 -4.00
C HIS A 131 1.43 0.26 -3.29
N LEU A 132 1.38 0.20 -1.96
CA LEU A 132 1.49 1.37 -1.08
C LEU A 132 2.92 1.49 -0.54
N THR A 133 3.42 2.72 -0.53
CA THR A 133 4.60 3.14 0.24
C THR A 133 4.17 4.11 1.33
N SER A 134 5.09 4.53 2.20
CA SER A 134 4.83 5.50 3.26
C SER A 134 4.27 6.83 2.75
N PHE A 135 4.57 7.21 1.50
CA PHE A 135 4.23 8.55 0.96
C PHE A 135 3.59 8.52 -0.43
N SER A 136 3.47 7.36 -1.07
CA SER A 136 2.98 7.27 -2.45
C SER A 136 2.36 5.90 -2.77
N ILE A 137 1.47 5.88 -3.76
CA ILE A 137 0.97 4.66 -4.41
C ILE A 137 1.66 4.53 -5.76
N GLY A 138 2.01 3.30 -6.13
CA GLY A 138 2.74 3.05 -7.36
C GLY A 138 2.99 1.58 -7.60
N ARG A 139 3.85 1.29 -8.58
CA ARG A 139 4.12 -0.05 -9.10
C ARG A 139 5.61 -0.20 -9.37
N HIS A 140 6.12 -1.43 -9.28
CA HIS A 140 7.42 -1.73 -9.85
C HIS A 140 7.29 -1.93 -11.35
N VAL A 141 8.21 -1.33 -12.08
CA VAL A 141 8.33 -1.45 -13.53
C VAL A 141 9.72 -1.95 -13.84
N LEU A 142 9.80 -3.03 -14.61
CA LEU A 142 11.04 -3.50 -15.20
C LEU A 142 11.33 -2.66 -16.44
N MET A 143 12.50 -2.04 -16.49
CA MET A 143 12.94 -1.17 -17.56
C MET A 143 14.20 -1.74 -18.22
N ASN A 144 14.28 -1.64 -19.53
CA ASN A 144 15.49 -1.83 -20.31
C ASN A 144 16.19 -0.47 -20.53
N THR A 145 17.46 -0.37 -20.18
CA THR A 145 18.30 0.79 -20.47
C THR A 145 19.56 0.35 -21.21
N THR A 146 20.35 1.31 -21.68
CA THR A 146 21.66 1.03 -22.29
C THR A 146 22.65 0.36 -21.32
N GLU A 147 22.42 0.47 -20.02
CA GLU A 147 23.26 -0.13 -18.97
C GLU A 147 22.79 -1.54 -18.56
N GLY A 148 21.63 -1.98 -19.06
CA GLY A 148 21.00 -3.25 -18.73
C GLY A 148 19.59 -3.10 -18.17
N TYR A 149 19.08 -4.16 -17.57
CA TYR A 149 17.75 -4.14 -16.97
C TYR A 149 17.79 -3.53 -15.56
N ARG A 150 16.73 -2.77 -15.23
CA ARG A 150 16.57 -2.16 -13.90
C ARG A 150 15.11 -2.12 -13.48
N ILE A 151 14.88 -2.23 -12.18
CA ILE A 151 13.54 -2.09 -11.60
C ILE A 151 13.39 -0.70 -11.00
N VAL A 152 12.36 0.03 -11.42
CA VAL A 152 12.03 1.35 -10.92
C VAL A 152 10.68 1.35 -10.22
N TRP A 153 10.56 2.17 -9.17
CA TRP A 153 9.27 2.48 -8.58
C TRP A 153 8.65 3.65 -9.35
N MET A 154 7.47 3.44 -9.92
CA MET A 154 6.75 4.43 -10.70
C MET A 154 5.43 4.78 -9.99
N LYS A 155 5.08 6.06 -9.98
CA LYS A 155 3.80 6.52 -9.40
C LYS A 155 2.63 5.91 -10.17
N GLU A 156 1.52 5.72 -9.46
CA GLU A 156 0.35 5.03 -10.02
C GLU A 156 -0.15 5.63 -11.32
N ASP A 157 -0.23 6.96 -11.43
CA ASP A 157 -0.77 7.62 -12.62
C ASP A 157 0.04 7.26 -13.88
N ASP A 158 1.36 7.31 -13.80
CA ASP A 158 2.26 6.96 -14.90
C ASP A 158 2.26 5.44 -15.16
N ALA A 159 2.29 4.64 -14.10
CA ALA A 159 2.38 3.19 -14.20
C ALA A 159 1.09 2.53 -14.69
N GLU A 160 -0.08 3.11 -14.40
CA GLU A 160 -1.38 2.64 -14.88
C GLU A 160 -1.52 2.81 -16.40
N HIS A 161 -0.87 3.82 -16.98
CA HIS A 161 -0.77 3.91 -18.45
C HIS A 161 0.02 2.73 -19.03
N LEU A 162 1.13 2.34 -18.41
CA LEU A 162 1.92 1.18 -18.82
C LEU A 162 1.16 -0.14 -18.61
N ALA A 163 0.45 -0.30 -17.50
CA ALA A 163 -0.35 -1.49 -17.23
C ALA A 163 -1.49 -1.65 -18.25
N ARG A 164 -2.15 -0.55 -18.60
CA ARG A 164 -3.16 -0.55 -19.67
C ARG A 164 -2.57 -0.90 -21.03
N GLN A 165 -1.40 -0.35 -21.36
CA GLN A 165 -0.67 -0.68 -22.57
C GLN A 165 -0.32 -2.18 -22.63
N ALA A 166 0.22 -2.76 -21.56
CA ALA A 166 0.55 -4.18 -21.47
C ALA A 166 -0.69 -5.07 -21.73
N ARG A 167 -1.85 -4.70 -21.18
CA ARG A 167 -3.10 -5.45 -21.40
C ARG A 167 -3.63 -5.34 -22.82
N GLN A 168 -3.41 -4.22 -23.49
CA GLN A 168 -3.76 -4.04 -24.90
C GLN A 168 -2.86 -4.85 -25.82
N ASP A 169 -1.59 -5.03 -25.45
CA ASP A 169 -0.64 -5.83 -26.22
C ASP A 169 -0.96 -7.33 -26.17
N ASN A 170 -1.67 -7.80 -25.12
CA ASN A 170 -2.08 -9.19 -25.00
C ASN A 170 -3.54 -9.38 -24.57
N PRO A 171 -4.51 -9.08 -25.46
CA PRO A 171 -5.93 -9.15 -25.11
C PRO A 171 -6.40 -10.58 -24.78
N LYS A 172 -5.73 -11.61 -25.32
CA LYS A 172 -6.10 -13.02 -25.09
C LYS A 172 -5.88 -13.43 -23.63
N LYS A 173 -4.81 -12.94 -22.99
CA LYS A 173 -4.50 -13.22 -21.59
C LYS A 173 -5.50 -12.61 -20.61
N TYR A 174 -6.19 -11.55 -21.00
CA TYR A 174 -7.13 -10.82 -20.15
C TYR A 174 -8.59 -10.93 -20.60
N ALA A 175 -8.89 -11.72 -21.62
CA ALA A 175 -10.27 -12.01 -22.02
C ALA A 175 -10.94 -12.88 -20.94
N PRO A 176 -12.22 -12.63 -20.60
CA PRO A 176 -12.96 -13.52 -19.71
C PRO A 176 -13.02 -14.93 -20.33
N PRO A 177 -12.93 -16.00 -19.52
CA PRO A 177 -13.08 -17.36 -20.03
C PRO A 177 -14.46 -17.50 -20.67
N ASN A 178 -14.49 -18.00 -21.91
CA ASN A 178 -15.73 -18.35 -22.63
C ASN A 178 -16.41 -19.57 -22.00
#